data_AF-A0A379UNP4-F1
#
_entry.id   AF-A0A379UNP4-F1
#
_cell.length_a   1.000
_cell.length_b   1.000
_cell.length_c   1.000
_cell.angle_alpha   90.00
_cell.angle_beta   90.00
_cell.angle_gamma   90.00
#
_symmetry.space_group_name_H-M   'P 1'
#
loop_
_entity.id
_entity.type
_entity.pdbx_description
1 polymer ?
#
loop_
_entity_poly.entity_id
_entity_poly.type
_entity_poly.pdbx_seq_one_letter_code
_entity_poly.pdbx_strand_id
1 'polypeptide(L)'
;MALAEERKVDALAAGLLSVAAFMTVTPYSVGEAYAVGANWLGGANIISGIIIGLVVAEMFTFIVRRNWVIKLPDSVPASVSRSFSALIPGFIILSIMGDYFLGAV
;
A
#
# COMPACT_ATOMS: atom_id res chain seq x y z
N MET A 1 2.57 5.78 7.44
CA MET A 1 3.96 6.03 7.92
C MET A 1 4.02 5.96 9.45
N ALA A 2 3.39 6.89 10.18
CA ALA A 2 3.45 6.93 11.65
C ALA A 2 3.13 5.59 12.35
N LEU A 3 2.06 4.91 11.94
CA LEU A 3 1.69 3.60 12.53
C LEU A 3 2.75 2.52 12.29
N ALA A 4 3.34 2.48 11.09
CA ALA A 4 4.38 1.50 10.76
C ALA A 4 5.68 1.75 11.54
N GLU A 5 6.01 3.03 11.77
CA GLU A 5 7.16 3.44 12.59
C GLU A 5 6.98 3.02 14.06
N GLU A 6 5.80 3.26 14.63
CA GLU A 6 5.45 2.80 15.98
C GLU A 6 5.57 1.27 16.11
N ARG A 7 5.17 0.54 15.06
CA ARG A 7 5.24 -0.94 14.99
C ARG A 7 6.65 -1.48 14.70
N LYS A 8 7.66 -0.60 14.53
CA LYS A 8 9.07 -0.92 14.20
C LYS A 8 9.23 -1.69 12.89
N VAL A 9 8.40 -1.39 11.89
CA VAL A 9 8.52 -1.92 10.52
C VAL A 9 8.91 -0.79 9.55
N ASP A 10 9.21 -1.13 8.30
CA ASP A 10 9.64 -0.14 7.30
C ASP A 10 8.51 0.88 7.00
N ALA A 11 8.63 2.07 7.61
CA ALA A 11 7.62 3.12 7.54
C ALA A 11 7.50 3.74 6.15
N LEU A 12 8.62 3.80 5.40
CA LEU A 12 8.64 4.35 4.05
C LEU A 12 7.90 3.40 3.09
N ALA A 13 8.23 2.10 3.14
CA ALA A 13 7.56 1.09 2.35
C ALA A 13 6.05 1.06 2.65
N ALA A 14 5.66 1.05 3.93
CA ALA A 14 4.25 1.09 4.32
C ALA A 14 3.55 2.36 3.83
N GLY A 15 4.22 3.53 3.91
CA GLY A 15 3.65 4.80 3.43
C GLY A 15 3.45 4.84 1.92
N LEU A 16 4.45 4.41 1.15
CA LEU A 16 4.36 4.34 -0.31
C LEU A 16 3.28 3.33 -0.74
N LEU A 17 3.18 2.19 -0.05
CA LEU A 17 2.12 1.21 -0.30
C LEU A 17 0.72 1.76 0.02
N SER A 18 0.56 2.56 1.07
CA SER A 18 -0.74 3.20 1.36
C SER A 18 -1.19 4.12 0.23
N VAL A 19 -0.28 4.88 -0.36
CA VAL A 19 -0.57 5.74 -1.52
C VAL A 19 -0.91 4.91 -2.74
N ALA A 20 -0.11 3.87 -3.03
CA ALA A 20 -0.37 2.97 -4.15
C ALA A 20 -1.74 2.27 -4.00
N ALA A 21 -2.08 1.78 -2.82
CA ALA A 21 -3.37 1.14 -2.54
C ALA A 21 -4.54 2.11 -2.72
N PHE A 22 -4.42 3.35 -2.25
CA PHE A 22 -5.45 4.38 -2.47
C PHE A 22 -5.66 4.65 -3.97
N MET A 23 -4.58 4.70 -4.75
CA MET A 23 -4.65 4.84 -6.21
C MET A 23 -5.30 3.63 -6.89
N THR A 24 -5.03 2.41 -6.44
CA THR A 24 -5.66 1.19 -6.96
C THR A 24 -7.18 1.17 -6.74
N VAL A 25 -7.67 1.71 -5.62
CA VAL A 25 -9.12 1.80 -5.33
C VAL A 25 -9.78 3.00 -6.01
N THR A 26 -8.99 3.95 -6.53
CA THR A 26 -9.53 5.13 -7.20
C THR A 26 -9.93 4.77 -8.63
N PRO A 27 -11.18 5.03 -9.05
CA PRO A 27 -11.61 4.77 -10.42
C PRO A 27 -10.95 5.73 -11.41
N TYR A 28 -10.41 5.17 -12.49
CA TYR A 28 -9.77 5.87 -13.60
C TYR A 28 -10.73 6.11 -14.77
N SER A 29 -11.95 6.57 -14.50
CA SER A 29 -12.93 6.90 -15.55
C SER A 29 -13.47 8.31 -15.36
N VAL A 30 -13.16 9.17 -16.32
CA VAL A 30 -13.81 10.48 -16.48
C VAL A 30 -14.32 10.54 -17.92
N GLY A 31 -15.53 10.04 -18.16
CA GLY A 31 -16.06 9.88 -19.51
C GLY A 31 -15.30 8.80 -20.30
N GLU A 32 -14.90 9.07 -21.54
CA GLU A 32 -14.08 8.17 -22.37
C GLU A 32 -12.57 8.26 -22.10
N ALA A 33 -12.13 9.15 -21.21
CA ALA A 33 -10.72 9.33 -20.88
C ALA A 33 -10.32 8.53 -19.63
N TYR A 34 -9.20 7.81 -19.73
CA TYR A 34 -8.50 7.23 -18.59
C TYR A 34 -7.82 8.33 -17.77
N ALA A 35 -8.58 8.92 -16.85
CA ALA A 35 -8.10 9.98 -15.96
C ALA A 35 -8.60 9.76 -14.54
N VAL A 36 -7.84 10.27 -13.57
CA VAL A 36 -8.29 10.35 -12.17
C VAL A 36 -9.17 11.57 -12.02
N GLY A 37 -10.43 11.38 -11.63
CA GLY A 37 -11.32 12.50 -11.34
C GLY A 37 -10.80 13.33 -10.16
N ALA A 38 -10.69 14.65 -10.32
CA ALA A 38 -10.19 15.54 -9.26
C ALA A 38 -11.02 15.45 -7.96
N ASN A 39 -12.29 15.06 -8.07
CA ASN A 39 -13.18 14.80 -6.93
C ASN A 39 -12.70 13.64 -6.04
N TRP A 40 -11.99 12.65 -6.60
CA TRP A 40 -11.44 11.54 -5.84
C TRP A 40 -10.21 11.92 -5.02
N LEU A 41 -9.40 12.84 -5.53
CA LEU A 41 -8.23 13.39 -4.83
C LEU A 41 -8.59 14.55 -3.88
N GLY A 42 -9.86 14.99 -3.89
CA GLY A 42 -10.36 16.09 -3.08
C GLY A 42 -10.83 15.69 -1.68
N GLY A 43 -11.38 16.66 -0.96
CA GLY A 43 -11.83 16.51 0.44
C GLY A 43 -12.83 15.39 0.69
N ALA A 44 -13.62 15.02 -0.32
CA ALA A 44 -14.65 13.99 -0.21
C ALA A 44 -14.10 12.61 0.19
N ASN A 45 -12.84 12.30 -0.15
CA ASN A 45 -12.24 10.99 0.08
C ASN A 45 -11.09 11.01 1.10
N ILE A 46 -10.90 12.11 1.83
CA ILE A 46 -9.84 12.20 2.86
C ILE A 46 -10.04 11.14 3.95
N ILE A 47 -11.28 10.94 4.42
CA ILE A 47 -11.57 9.93 5.44
C ILE A 47 -11.26 8.53 4.93
N SER A 48 -11.66 8.22 3.69
CA SER A 48 -11.35 6.95 3.03
C SER A 48 -9.84 6.74 2.91
N GLY A 49 -9.08 7.76 2.52
CA GLY A 49 -7.62 7.71 2.45
C GLY A 49 -6.95 7.44 3.79
N ILE A 50 -7.46 8.03 4.89
CA ILE A 50 -6.98 7.76 6.25
C ILE A 50 -7.25 6.30 6.62
N ILE A 51 -8.46 5.80 6.38
CA ILE A 51 -8.84 4.41 6.68
C ILE A 51 -7.95 3.43 5.90
N ILE A 52 -7.80 3.65 4.58
CA ILE A 52 -6.96 2.81 3.72
C ILE A 52 -5.51 2.84 4.22
N GLY A 53 -4.98 4.01 4.57
CA GLY A 53 -3.62 4.13 5.10
C GLY A 53 -3.40 3.35 6.39
N LEU A 54 -4.37 3.38 7.32
CA LEU A 54 -4.34 2.59 8.56
C LEU A 54 -4.39 1.08 8.29
N VAL A 55 -5.33 0.66 7.43
CA VAL A 55 -5.51 -0.76 7.07
C VAL A 55 -4.27 -1.31 6.39
N VAL A 56 -3.69 -0.57 5.43
CA VAL A 56 -2.45 -0.97 4.74
C VAL A 56 -1.28 -1.07 5.71
N ALA A 57 -1.11 -0.11 6.62
CA ALA A 57 -0.02 -0.15 7.60
C ALA A 57 -0.16 -1.34 8.57
N GLU A 58 -1.38 -1.67 9.01
CA GLU A 58 -1.63 -2.83 9.88
C GLU A 58 -1.40 -4.15 9.13
N MET A 59 -1.90 -4.28 7.89
CA MET A 59 -1.65 -5.47 7.06
C MET A 59 -0.16 -5.65 6.77
N PHE A 60 0.54 -4.58 6.40
CA PHE A 60 1.99 -4.63 6.17
C PHE A 60 2.73 -5.12 7.42
N THR A 61 2.37 -4.57 8.59
CA THR A 61 2.94 -4.99 9.87
C THR A 61 2.66 -6.47 10.16
N PHE A 62 1.43 -6.94 9.91
CA PHE A 62 1.05 -8.32 10.12
C PHE A 62 1.86 -9.30 9.25
N ILE A 63 2.00 -9.01 7.96
CA ILE A 63 2.73 -9.84 6.99
C ILE A 63 4.23 -9.90 7.34
N VAL A 64 4.83 -8.74 7.64
CA VAL A 64 6.25 -8.66 8.01
C VAL A 64 6.52 -9.43 9.31
N ARG A 65 5.66 -9.30 10.32
CA ARG A 65 5.80 -10.05 11.59
C ARG A 65 5.68 -11.56 11.42
N ARG A 66 4.93 -12.01 10.42
CA ARG A 66 4.80 -13.44 10.08
C ARG A 66 5.98 -13.99 9.26
N ASN A 67 7.03 -13.18 9.04
CA ASN A 67 8.20 -13.51 8.23
C ASN A 67 7.88 -13.84 6.76
N TRP A 68 6.76 -13.33 6.22
CA TRP A 68 6.44 -13.45 4.79
C TRP A 68 7.18 -12.37 3.98
N VAL A 69 8.50 -12.35 4.12
CA VAL A 69 9.39 -11.36 3.49
C VAL A 69 10.55 -12.07 2.83
N ILE A 70 11.03 -11.53 1.72
CA ILE A 70 12.22 -12.04 1.04
C ILE A 70 13.43 -11.58 1.83
N LYS A 71 14.07 -12.51 2.55
CA LYS A 71 15.31 -12.24 3.28
C LYS A 71 16.49 -12.42 2.34
N LEU A 72 17.24 -11.34 2.14
CA LEU A 72 18.50 -11.38 1.42
C LEU A 72 19.66 -11.56 2.42
N PRO A 73 20.76 -12.24 2.01
CA PRO A 73 21.94 -12.41 2.84
C PRO A 73 22.66 -11.08 3.09
N ASP A 74 23.52 -11.06 4.12
CA ASP A 74 24.24 -9.85 4.58
C ASP A 74 25.19 -9.24 3.52
N SER A 75 25.48 -9.96 2.44
CA SER A 75 26.26 -9.47 1.30
C SER A 75 25.52 -8.42 0.47
N VAL A 76 24.21 -8.25 0.66
CA VAL A 76 23.37 -7.32 -0.11
C VAL A 76 23.16 -6.01 0.65
N PRO A 77 23.32 -4.83 0.01
CA PRO A 77 23.07 -3.54 0.65
C PRO A 77 21.67 -3.44 1.28
N ALA A 78 21.60 -2.76 2.43
CA ALA A 78 20.36 -2.61 3.19
C ALA A 78 19.20 -2.00 2.39
N SER A 79 19.49 -1.11 1.45
CA SER A 79 18.48 -0.49 0.55
C SER A 79 17.79 -1.52 -0.35
N VAL A 80 18.55 -2.47 -0.89
CA VAL A 80 18.04 -3.54 -1.75
C VAL A 80 17.26 -4.54 -0.90
N SER A 81 17.81 -4.95 0.24
CA SER A 81 17.13 -5.85 1.19
C SER A 81 15.76 -5.33 1.62
N ARG A 82 15.64 -4.03 1.93
CA ARG A 82 14.36 -3.39 2.28
C ARG A 82 13.34 -3.44 1.14
N SER A 83 13.77 -3.13 -0.08
CA SER A 83 12.89 -3.14 -1.27
C SER A 83 12.32 -4.54 -1.53
N PHE A 84 13.16 -5.58 -1.45
CA PHE A 84 12.71 -6.97 -1.61
C PHE A 84 11.87 -7.48 -0.43
N SER A 85 12.18 -7.05 0.79
CA SER A 85 11.38 -7.40 1.97
C SER A 85 9.95 -6.86 1.88
N ALA A 86 9.76 -5.70 1.24
CA ALA A 86 8.44 -5.10 1.03
C ALA A 86 7.68 -5.66 -0.19
N LEU A 87 8.32 -6.46 -1.04
CA LEU A 87 7.74 -6.94 -2.30
C LEU A 87 6.56 -7.90 -2.09
N ILE A 88 6.74 -8.93 -1.26
CA ILE A 88 5.65 -9.89 -0.94
C ILE A 88 4.51 -9.18 -0.19
N PRO A 89 4.76 -8.39 0.88
CA PRO A 89 3.71 -7.61 1.51
C PRO A 89 2.97 -6.70 0.54
N GLY A 90 3.71 -5.98 -0.32
CA GLY A 90 3.12 -5.08 -1.31
C GLY A 90 2.22 -5.80 -2.29
N PHE A 91 2.67 -6.93 -2.83
CA PHE A 91 1.88 -7.74 -3.76
C PHE A 91 0.56 -8.18 -3.14
N ILE A 92 0.58 -8.77 -1.94
CA ILE A 92 -0.62 -9.25 -1.26
C ILE A 92 -1.59 -8.09 -0.99
N ILE A 93 -1.10 -6.97 -0.47
CA ILE A 93 -1.92 -5.82 -0.12
C ILE A 93 -2.59 -5.23 -1.38
N LEU A 94 -1.84 -5.04 -2.46
CA LEU A 94 -2.35 -4.45 -3.68
C LEU A 94 -3.31 -5.39 -4.41
N SER A 95 -3.05 -6.70 -4.41
CA SER A 95 -4.00 -7.69 -4.95
C SER A 95 -5.33 -7.65 -4.20
N ILE A 96 -5.31 -7.66 -2.87
CA ILE A 96 -6.54 -7.60 -2.05
C ILE A 96 -7.31 -6.29 -2.31
N MET A 97 -6.61 -5.17 -2.36
CA MET A 97 -7.24 -3.85 -2.59
C MET A 97 -7.78 -3.72 -4.03
N GLY A 98 -7.05 -4.28 -5.01
CA GLY A 98 -7.47 -4.31 -6.41
C GLY A 98 -8.69 -5.19 -6.67
N ASP A 99 -8.74 -6.38 -6.06
CA ASP A 99 -9.89 -7.29 -6.18
C ASP A 99 -11.14 -6.69 -5.53
N TYR A 100 -10.98 -5.96 -4.42
CA TYR A 100 -12.08 -5.25 -3.78
C TYR A 100 -12.67 -4.16 -4.68
N PHE A 101 -11.82 -3.51 -5.48
CA PHE A 101 -12.27 -2.52 -6.47
C PHE A 101 -12.94 -3.21 -7.67
N LEU A 102 -12.33 -4.26 -8.23
CA LEU A 102 -12.91 -4.98 -9.38
C LEU A 102 -14.26 -5.64 -9.08
N GLY A 103 -14.48 -6.10 -7.84
CA GLY A 103 -15.77 -6.65 -7.40
C GLY A 103 -16.83 -5.59 -7.08
N ALA A 104 -16.46 -4.32 -7.03
CA ALA A 104 -17.35 -3.19 -6.76
C ALA A 104 -17.77 -2.42 -8.02
N VAL A 105 -17.24 -2.77 -9.19
CA VAL A 105 -17.64 -2.28 -10.53
C VAL A 105 -18.55 -3.29 -11.22
#